data_AF-A0A446CHA4-F1
#
_entry.id   AF-A0A446CHA4-F1
#
_cell.length_a   1.000
_cell.length_b   1.000
_cell.length_c   1.000
_cell.angle_alpha   90.00
_cell.angle_beta   90.00
_cell.angle_gamma   90.00
#
_symmetry.space_group_name_H-M   'P 1'
#
loop_
_entity.id
_entity.type
_entity.pdbx_description
1 polymer ?
#
loop_
_entity_poly.entity_id
_entity_poly.type
_entity_poly.pdbx_seq_one_letter_code
_entity_poly.pdbx_strand_id
1 'polypeptide(L)'
;MPAPELAHWVDQAILAKGGELHNPEHAHLVDADMAFLWAPAAFGKAGRTVLGQAEQVMFRAGGWQKARQEQQMIEWFGCVPEFLITLAADYCATCSDAEFCALVEHELYHVGQRTDEFGAPAFDKLGRPKLRIVGHDVEEFVGVVARYGPSVDVQRLVAAAGAAPAVPRLNIARACGCCLKVA
;
A
#
# COMPACT_ATOMS: atom_id res chain seq x y z
N MET A 1 -4.53 1.44 18.28
CA MET A 1 -5.94 1.63 18.71
C MET A 1 -6.82 1.54 17.48
N PRO A 2 -8.05 0.98 17.56
CA PRO A 2 -8.99 1.00 16.43
C PRO A 2 -9.25 2.43 15.95
N ALA A 3 -9.35 2.62 14.64
CA ALA A 3 -9.56 3.91 13.97
C ALA A 3 -10.85 3.89 13.12
N PRO A 4 -12.03 3.74 13.73
CA PRO A 4 -13.30 3.64 12.99
C PRO A 4 -13.62 4.90 12.18
N GLU A 5 -13.18 6.07 12.62
CA GLU A 5 -13.35 7.33 11.89
C GLU A 5 -12.54 7.34 10.58
N LEU A 6 -11.34 6.76 10.60
CA LEU A 6 -10.52 6.60 9.41
C LEU A 6 -11.17 5.62 8.42
N ALA A 7 -11.68 4.49 8.92
CA ALA A 7 -12.41 3.53 8.09
C ALA A 7 -13.61 4.19 7.40
N HIS A 8 -14.40 4.96 8.15
CA HIS A 8 -15.55 5.68 7.63
C HIS A 8 -15.18 6.73 6.59
N TRP A 9 -14.09 7.49 6.84
CA TRP A 9 -13.60 8.48 5.90
C TRP A 9 -13.10 7.84 4.60
N VAL A 10 -12.35 6.72 4.67
CA VAL A 10 -11.89 5.98 3.48
C VAL A 10 -13.08 5.53 2.63
N ASP A 11 -14.11 4.96 3.26
CA ASP A 11 -15.32 4.51 2.58
C ASP A 11 -16.01 5.67 1.83
N GLN A 12 -16.22 6.81 2.51
CA GLN A 12 -16.93 7.95 1.92
C GLN A 12 -16.10 8.77 0.93
N ALA A 13 -14.82 9.01 1.20
CA ALA A 13 -14.00 9.93 0.44
C ALA A 13 -13.32 9.25 -0.76
N ILE A 14 -12.86 8.00 -0.60
CA ILE A 14 -12.02 7.30 -1.59
C ILE A 14 -12.79 6.20 -2.31
N LEU A 15 -13.51 5.34 -1.58
CA LEU A 15 -14.16 4.17 -2.18
C LEU A 15 -15.51 4.50 -2.83
N ALA A 16 -16.32 5.33 -2.20
CA ALA A 16 -17.62 5.73 -2.73
C ALA A 16 -17.48 6.48 -4.07
N LYS A 17 -18.29 6.12 -5.06
CA LYS A 17 -18.27 6.74 -6.41
C LYS A 17 -18.50 8.26 -6.43
N GLY A 18 -19.13 8.80 -5.39
CA GLY A 18 -19.36 10.23 -5.23
C GLY A 18 -18.41 10.92 -4.25
N GLY A 19 -17.40 10.22 -3.74
CA GLY A 19 -16.42 10.76 -2.82
C GLY A 19 -15.53 11.81 -3.49
N GLU A 20 -15.13 12.82 -2.73
CA GLU A 20 -14.29 13.92 -3.23
C GLU A 20 -12.92 13.44 -3.74
N LEU A 21 -12.44 12.33 -3.19
CA LEU A 21 -11.17 11.69 -3.54
C LEU A 21 -11.41 10.34 -4.25
N HIS A 22 -12.57 10.13 -4.89
CA HIS A 22 -12.89 8.83 -5.47
C HIS A 22 -11.76 8.32 -6.36
N ASN A 23 -11.35 7.07 -6.12
CA ASN A 23 -10.34 6.40 -6.91
C ASN A 23 -10.87 5.06 -7.45
N PRO A 24 -11.14 4.95 -8.76
CA PRO A 24 -11.68 3.72 -9.34
C PRO A 24 -10.69 2.54 -9.27
N GLU A 25 -9.39 2.78 -9.07
CA GLU A 25 -8.40 1.71 -8.90
C GLU A 25 -8.58 0.94 -7.59
N HIS A 26 -9.31 1.51 -6.62
CA HIS A 26 -9.66 0.85 -5.36
C HIS A 26 -11.05 0.20 -5.38
N ALA A 27 -11.67 0.03 -6.55
CA ALA A 27 -13.01 -0.55 -6.66
C ALA A 27 -13.13 -1.96 -6.05
N HIS A 28 -12.05 -2.76 -6.05
CA HIS A 28 -12.01 -4.08 -5.42
C HIS A 28 -12.01 -4.05 -3.89
N LEU A 29 -11.87 -2.88 -3.27
CA LEU A 29 -11.90 -2.68 -1.83
C LEU A 29 -13.28 -2.31 -1.29
N VAL A 30 -14.25 -2.05 -2.17
CA VAL A 30 -15.64 -1.82 -1.76
C VAL A 30 -16.16 -3.08 -1.05
N ASP A 31 -16.70 -2.89 0.15
CA ASP A 31 -17.15 -3.96 1.06
C ASP A 31 -16.07 -4.98 1.47
N ALA A 32 -14.78 -4.63 1.30
CA ALA A 32 -13.69 -5.49 1.74
C ALA A 32 -13.64 -5.59 3.28
N ASP A 33 -13.31 -6.78 3.78
CA ASP A 33 -13.14 -7.03 5.21
C ASP A 33 -11.80 -6.47 5.71
N MET A 34 -11.77 -5.15 5.92
CA MET A 34 -10.59 -4.38 6.28
C MET A 34 -10.89 -3.45 7.45
N ALA A 35 -9.97 -3.36 8.39
CA ALA A 35 -10.06 -2.44 9.52
C ALA A 35 -8.80 -1.59 9.66
N PHE A 36 -8.94 -0.47 10.36
CA PHE A 36 -7.91 0.54 10.51
C PHE A 36 -7.45 0.68 11.97
N LEU A 37 -6.16 0.93 12.14
CA LEU A 37 -5.52 1.11 13.43
C LEU A 37 -4.62 2.36 13.42
N TRP A 38 -4.57 3.03 14.56
CA TRP A 38 -3.51 3.98 14.90
C TRP A 38 -2.38 3.27 15.66
N ALA A 39 -1.17 3.40 15.16
CA ALA A 39 0.06 3.16 15.93
C ALA A 39 0.50 4.46 16.61
N PRO A 40 1.03 4.42 17.85
CA PRO A 40 1.48 5.63 18.53
C PRO A 40 2.59 6.38 17.78
N ALA A 41 3.46 5.66 17.08
CA ALA A 41 4.57 6.23 16.35
C ALA A 41 4.98 5.37 15.15
N ALA A 42 5.68 5.99 14.21
CA ALA A 42 6.39 5.28 13.15
C ALA A 42 7.46 4.35 13.72
N PHE A 43 7.86 3.32 12.96
CA PHE A 43 8.92 2.41 13.36
C PHE A 43 9.96 2.17 12.26
N GLY A 44 11.17 1.77 12.66
CA GLY A 44 12.26 1.46 11.75
C GLY A 44 12.24 0.00 11.29
N LYS A 45 12.41 -0.24 9.99
CA LYS A 45 12.54 -1.57 9.39
C LYS A 45 13.55 -1.54 8.25
N ALA A 46 14.60 -2.36 8.34
CA ALA A 46 15.64 -2.48 7.31
C ALA A 46 16.22 -1.11 6.83
N GLY A 47 16.48 -0.20 7.77
CA GLY A 47 17.03 1.13 7.47
C GLY A 47 16.03 2.14 6.90
N ARG A 48 14.74 1.80 6.85
CA ARG A 48 13.65 2.69 6.43
C ARG A 48 12.71 2.96 7.59
N THR A 49 12.11 4.15 7.60
CA THR A 49 10.98 4.47 8.49
C THR A 49 9.70 4.02 7.80
N VAL A 50 8.85 3.25 8.49
CA VAL A 50 7.51 2.92 7.99
C VAL A 50 6.48 3.76 8.73
N LEU A 51 5.66 4.47 7.94
CA LEU A 51 4.63 5.41 8.39
C LEU A 51 3.24 4.77 8.35
N GLY A 52 3.08 3.74 7.52
CA GLY A 52 1.89 2.90 7.45
C GLY A 52 2.27 1.44 7.18
N GLN A 53 1.33 0.54 7.43
CA GLN A 53 1.45 -0.86 7.05
C GLN A 53 0.07 -1.48 6.82
N ALA A 54 -0.16 -1.96 5.61
CA ALA A 54 -1.21 -2.91 5.28
C ALA A 54 -0.74 -4.35 5.48
N GLU A 55 -1.56 -5.17 6.14
CA GLU A 55 -1.28 -6.59 6.36
C GLU A 55 -2.53 -7.46 6.31
N GLN A 56 -2.39 -8.69 5.83
CA GLN A 56 -3.41 -9.72 6.02
C GLN A 56 -3.28 -10.28 7.44
N VAL A 57 -4.38 -10.32 8.17
CA VAL A 57 -4.40 -10.77 9.57
C VAL A 57 -3.98 -12.23 9.66
N MET A 58 -2.85 -12.46 10.32
CA MET A 58 -2.30 -13.80 10.54
C MET A 58 -1.75 -13.94 11.96
N PHE A 59 -2.37 -14.81 12.76
CA PHE A 59 -1.88 -15.12 14.10
C PHE A 59 -0.82 -16.20 14.06
N ARG A 60 0.45 -15.81 14.16
CA ARG A 60 1.60 -16.73 14.26
C ARG A 60 1.82 -17.24 15.69
N ALA A 61 0.75 -17.71 16.30
CA ALA A 61 0.73 -18.22 17.67
C ALA A 61 -0.28 -19.37 17.81
N GLY A 62 -0.10 -20.21 18.82
CA GLY A 62 -1.01 -21.32 19.15
C GLY A 62 -1.73 -21.12 20.48
N GLY A 63 -2.74 -21.95 20.73
CA GLY A 63 -3.45 -22.03 22.01
C GLY A 63 -3.95 -20.67 22.52
N TRP A 64 -3.70 -20.39 23.80
CA TRP A 64 -4.18 -19.16 24.45
C TRP A 64 -3.59 -17.86 23.89
N GLN A 65 -2.40 -17.91 23.28
CA GLN A 65 -1.81 -16.71 22.66
C GLN A 65 -2.60 -16.31 21.41
N LYS A 66 -3.03 -17.29 20.60
CA LYS A 66 -3.90 -17.04 19.45
C LYS A 66 -5.27 -16.53 19.90
N ALA A 67 -5.90 -17.22 20.85
CA ALA A 67 -7.22 -16.88 21.35
C ALA A 67 -7.29 -15.45 21.91
N ARG A 68 -6.24 -14.99 22.62
CA ARG A 68 -6.17 -13.60 23.12
C ARG A 68 -6.04 -12.57 22.00
N GLN A 69 -5.30 -12.88 20.94
CA GLN A 69 -5.17 -11.97 19.79
C GLN A 69 -6.47 -11.91 18.99
N GLU A 70 -7.14 -13.05 18.76
CA GLU A 70 -8.46 -13.10 18.13
C GLU A 70 -9.51 -12.33 18.94
N GLN A 71 -9.53 -12.55 20.27
CA GLN A 71 -10.43 -11.84 21.18
C GLN A 71 -10.21 -10.32 21.13
N GLN A 72 -8.96 -9.86 21.07
CA GLN A 72 -8.66 -8.43 20.95
C GLN A 72 -9.22 -7.83 19.66
N MET A 73 -9.13 -8.55 18.53
CA MET A 73 -9.73 -8.08 17.28
C MET A 73 -11.25 -8.00 17.37
N ILE A 74 -11.88 -9.02 17.96
CA ILE A 74 -13.34 -9.05 18.16
C ILE A 74 -13.78 -7.91 19.08
N GLU A 75 -13.04 -7.61 20.14
CA GLU A 75 -13.34 -6.48 21.03
C GLU A 75 -13.21 -5.13 20.33
N TRP A 76 -12.26 -4.98 19.40
CA TRP A 76 -12.06 -3.74 18.65
C TRP A 76 -13.02 -3.57 17.47
N PHE A 77 -13.34 -4.65 16.77
CA PHE A 77 -13.99 -4.59 15.45
C PHE A 77 -15.29 -5.42 15.36
N GLY A 78 -15.68 -6.13 16.42
CA GLY A 78 -16.81 -7.06 16.43
C GLY A 78 -16.54 -8.37 15.68
N CYS A 79 -15.40 -8.49 15.00
CA CYS A 79 -14.97 -9.65 14.24
C CYS A 79 -13.43 -9.69 14.18
N VAL A 80 -12.89 -10.75 13.58
CA VAL A 80 -11.47 -10.78 13.17
C VAL A 80 -11.44 -10.32 11.71
N PRO A 81 -10.96 -9.11 11.40
CA PRO A 81 -10.91 -8.63 10.03
C PRO A 81 -9.91 -9.44 9.20
N GLU A 82 -10.13 -9.52 7.88
CA GLU A 82 -9.17 -10.17 6.98
C GLU A 82 -7.90 -9.32 6.76
N PHE A 83 -8.06 -8.00 6.70
CA PHE A 83 -6.96 -7.05 6.50
C PHE A 83 -6.93 -5.96 7.59
N LEU A 84 -5.72 -5.52 7.91
CA LEU A 84 -5.46 -4.37 8.78
C LEU A 84 -4.59 -3.35 8.07
N ILE A 85 -4.98 -2.08 8.15
CA ILE A 85 -4.12 -0.95 7.80
C ILE A 85 -3.81 -0.18 9.09
N THR A 86 -2.53 -0.07 9.40
CA THR A 86 -2.05 0.67 10.58
C THR A 86 -1.28 1.90 10.17
N LEU A 87 -1.64 3.08 10.68
CA LEU A 87 -0.95 4.34 10.40
C LEU A 87 -0.28 4.92 11.65
N ALA A 88 0.88 5.55 11.45
CA ALA A 88 1.63 6.23 12.50
C ALA A 88 0.96 7.57 12.87
N ALA A 89 0.40 7.65 14.08
CA ALA A 89 -0.36 8.80 14.53
C ALA A 89 0.49 10.07 14.73
N ASP A 90 1.76 9.91 15.13
CA ASP A 90 2.70 11.02 15.28
C ASP A 90 2.98 11.73 13.95
N TYR A 91 3.15 10.96 12.88
CA TYR A 91 3.30 11.48 11.52
C TYR A 91 1.99 12.10 11.03
N CYS A 92 0.88 11.36 11.13
CA CYS A 92 -0.43 11.83 10.63
C CYS A 92 -0.92 13.11 11.35
N ALA A 93 -0.46 13.37 12.58
CA ALA A 93 -0.78 14.59 13.31
C ALA A 93 -0.01 15.84 12.82
N THR A 94 1.04 15.67 12.00
CA THR A 94 1.95 16.76 11.62
C THR A 94 2.16 16.90 10.12
N CYS A 95 1.86 15.86 9.33
CA CYS A 95 1.95 15.92 7.88
C CYS A 95 0.84 16.81 7.29
N SER A 96 1.04 17.24 6.05
CA SER A 96 0.01 17.94 5.29
C SER A 96 -1.14 17.02 4.90
N ASP A 97 -2.29 17.60 4.55
CA ASP A 97 -3.46 16.83 4.05
C ASP A 97 -3.11 15.99 2.82
N ALA A 98 -2.25 16.51 1.93
CA ALA A 98 -1.80 15.80 0.74
C ALA A 98 -0.92 14.59 1.09
N GLU A 99 -0.01 14.74 2.05
CA GLU A 99 0.81 13.63 2.55
C GLU A 99 -0.01 12.58 3.27
N PHE A 100 -1.01 13.01 4.05
CA PHE A 100 -1.94 12.10 4.71
C PHE A 100 -2.74 11.28 3.70
N CYS A 101 -3.34 11.93 2.70
CA CYS A 101 -4.10 11.25 1.65
C CYS A 101 -3.21 10.30 0.84
N ALA A 102 -1.98 10.73 0.52
CA ALA A 102 -0.99 9.90 -0.16
C ALA A 102 -0.63 8.65 0.64
N LEU A 103 -0.42 8.78 1.96
CA LEU A 103 -0.14 7.66 2.85
C LEU A 103 -1.32 6.68 2.91
N VAL A 104 -2.56 7.18 3.04
CA VAL A 104 -3.73 6.31 3.09
C VAL A 104 -3.91 5.53 1.79
N GLU A 105 -3.88 6.19 0.64
CA GLU A 105 -4.02 5.49 -0.65
C GLU A 105 -2.84 4.55 -0.92
N HIS A 106 -1.63 4.90 -0.52
CA HIS A 106 -0.47 4.00 -0.57
C HIS A 106 -0.75 2.68 0.15
N GLU A 107 -1.24 2.72 1.38
CA GLU A 107 -1.59 1.49 2.11
C GLU A 107 -2.78 0.75 1.50
N LEU A 108 -3.74 1.45 0.88
CA LEU A 108 -4.85 0.81 0.17
C LEU A 108 -4.36 0.03 -1.06
N TYR A 109 -3.36 0.54 -1.80
CA TYR A 109 -2.79 -0.17 -2.94
C TYR A 109 -2.11 -1.50 -2.57
N HIS A 110 -1.62 -1.63 -1.33
CA HIS A 110 -1.11 -2.91 -0.84
C HIS A 110 -2.18 -3.99 -0.72
N VAL A 111 -3.46 -3.63 -0.62
CA VAL A 111 -4.57 -4.59 -0.66
C VAL A 111 -5.04 -4.69 -2.11
N GLY A 112 -4.49 -5.66 -2.85
CA GLY A 112 -4.80 -5.86 -4.27
C GLY A 112 -5.70 -7.06 -4.53
N GLN A 113 -6.41 -7.06 -5.65
CA GLN A 113 -7.14 -8.23 -6.11
C GLN A 113 -6.20 -9.24 -6.79
N ARG A 114 -6.33 -10.52 -6.46
CA ARG A 114 -5.66 -11.63 -7.15
C ARG A 114 -6.14 -11.70 -8.60
N THR A 115 -5.26 -12.12 -9.49
CA THR A 115 -5.66 -12.57 -10.83
C THR A 115 -5.91 -14.08 -10.83
N ASP A 116 -6.75 -14.53 -11.77
CA ASP A 116 -6.94 -15.94 -12.06
C ASP A 116 -5.82 -16.48 -12.97
N GLU A 117 -5.94 -17.74 -13.40
CA GLU A 117 -4.97 -18.42 -14.25
C GLU A 117 -4.83 -17.79 -15.65
N PHE A 118 -5.76 -16.91 -16.03
CA PHE A 118 -5.79 -16.20 -17.32
C PHE A 118 -5.43 -14.71 -17.19
N GLY A 119 -5.10 -14.25 -15.97
CA GLY A 119 -4.74 -12.86 -15.72
C GLY A 119 -5.93 -11.93 -15.48
N ALA A 120 -7.17 -12.43 -15.42
CA ALA A 120 -8.35 -11.63 -15.11
C ALA A 120 -8.55 -11.50 -13.59
N PRO A 121 -9.25 -10.47 -13.09
CA PRO A 121 -9.54 -10.34 -11.67
C PRO A 121 -10.27 -11.58 -11.10
N ALA A 122 -9.74 -12.15 -10.02
CA ALA A 122 -10.24 -13.37 -9.42
C ALA A 122 -11.32 -13.08 -8.37
N PHE A 123 -12.37 -13.90 -8.38
CA PHE A 123 -13.48 -13.83 -7.42
C PHE A 123 -13.63 -15.15 -6.66
N ASP A 124 -14.23 -15.09 -5.47
CA ASP A 124 -14.65 -16.26 -4.72
C ASP A 124 -16.00 -16.81 -5.22
N LYS A 125 -16.48 -17.89 -4.61
CA LYS A 125 -17.76 -18.53 -5.00
C LYS A 125 -18.98 -17.64 -4.76
N LEU A 126 -18.84 -16.58 -3.95
CA LEU A 126 -19.87 -15.60 -3.63
C LEU A 126 -19.76 -14.35 -4.51
N GLY A 127 -18.81 -14.31 -5.45
CA GLY A 127 -18.57 -13.18 -6.33
C GLY A 127 -17.78 -12.04 -5.68
N ARG A 128 -17.16 -12.26 -4.52
CA ARG A 128 -16.33 -11.25 -3.85
C ARG A 128 -14.91 -11.26 -4.41
N PRO A 129 -14.24 -10.09 -4.56
CA PRO A 129 -12.85 -10.02 -4.95
C PRO A 129 -11.97 -10.90 -4.05
N LYS A 130 -11.10 -11.73 -4.65
CA LYS A 130 -10.08 -12.45 -3.87
C LYS A 130 -8.92 -11.52 -3.61
N LEU A 131 -8.82 -10.98 -2.40
CA LEU A 131 -7.80 -10.00 -2.04
C LEU A 131 -6.49 -10.68 -1.61
N ARG A 132 -5.41 -9.91 -1.66
CA ARG A 132 -4.08 -10.29 -1.18
C ARG A 132 -3.26 -9.06 -0.84
N ILE A 133 -2.21 -9.25 -0.05
CA ILE A 133 -1.15 -8.26 0.04
C ILE A 133 -0.30 -8.31 -1.24
N VAL A 134 -0.19 -7.14 -1.87
CA VAL A 134 0.73 -6.83 -2.96
C VAL A 134 1.88 -6.06 -2.34
N GLY A 135 3.12 -6.44 -2.66
CA GLY A 135 4.27 -5.65 -2.21
C GLY A 135 4.34 -4.34 -2.99
N HIS A 136 5.24 -3.44 -2.62
CA HIS A 136 5.46 -2.20 -3.38
C HIS A 136 5.70 -2.50 -4.86
N ASP A 137 4.70 -2.26 -5.70
CA ASP A 137 4.79 -2.37 -7.16
C ASP A 137 4.95 -0.98 -7.77
N VAL A 138 5.47 -0.88 -8.99
CA VAL A 138 5.69 0.42 -9.64
C VAL A 138 4.36 1.15 -9.85
N GLU A 139 3.30 0.42 -10.13
CA GLU A 139 1.94 0.90 -10.40
C GLU A 139 1.34 1.64 -9.18
N GLU A 140 1.59 1.15 -7.96
CA GLU A 140 1.22 1.81 -6.70
C GLU A 140 1.88 3.20 -6.59
N PHE A 141 3.18 3.28 -6.91
CA PHE A 141 3.88 4.56 -6.92
C PHE A 141 3.34 5.51 -7.99
N VAL A 142 2.95 5.01 -9.15
CA VAL A 142 2.41 5.85 -10.23
C VAL A 142 1.06 6.45 -9.83
N GLY A 143 0.14 5.67 -9.25
CA GLY A 143 -1.16 6.15 -8.81
C GLY A 143 -1.06 7.26 -7.75
N VAL A 144 -0.25 7.03 -6.72
CA VAL A 144 0.00 8.03 -5.65
C VAL A 144 0.67 9.29 -6.22
N VAL A 145 1.72 9.13 -7.05
CA VAL A 145 2.43 10.27 -7.64
C VAL A 145 1.53 11.08 -8.59
N ALA A 146 0.66 10.43 -9.36
CA ALA A 146 -0.26 11.09 -10.27
C ALA A 146 -1.29 11.95 -9.53
N ARG A 147 -1.73 11.52 -8.34
CA ARG A 147 -2.77 12.18 -7.54
C ARG A 147 -2.23 13.24 -6.58
N TYR A 148 -1.09 12.96 -5.94
CA TYR A 148 -0.54 13.80 -4.86
C TYR A 148 0.83 14.43 -5.18
N GLY A 149 1.41 14.06 -6.32
CA GLY A 149 2.74 14.51 -6.73
C GLY A 149 3.87 13.64 -6.19
N PRO A 150 5.09 13.82 -6.72
CA PRO A 150 6.24 13.00 -6.36
C PRO A 150 6.84 13.41 -5.01
N SER A 151 7.19 12.41 -4.20
CA SER A 151 8.05 12.63 -3.02
C SER A 151 9.43 13.16 -3.44
N VAL A 152 10.20 13.70 -2.50
CA VAL A 152 11.56 14.21 -2.76
C VAL A 152 12.45 13.15 -3.40
N ASP A 153 12.33 11.89 -2.97
CA ASP A 153 13.13 10.80 -3.54
C ASP A 153 12.67 10.41 -4.95
N VAL A 154 11.36 10.47 -5.24
CA VAL A 154 10.85 10.31 -6.62
C VAL A 154 11.32 11.47 -7.50
N GLN A 155 11.32 12.70 -7.00
CA GLN A 155 11.83 13.85 -7.75
C GLN A 155 13.33 13.69 -8.07
N ARG A 156 14.13 13.19 -7.12
CA ARG A 156 15.54 12.86 -7.35
C ARG A 156 15.70 11.77 -8.41
N LEU A 157 14.85 10.74 -8.38
CA LEU A 157 14.84 9.69 -9.38
C LEU A 157 14.50 10.23 -10.77
N VAL A 158 13.45 11.05 -10.89
CA VAL A 158 13.06 11.70 -12.15
C VAL A 158 14.19 12.59 -12.68
N ALA A 159 14.82 13.38 -11.81
CA ALA A 159 15.98 14.20 -12.18
C ALA A 159 17.16 13.36 -12.69
N ALA A 160 17.46 12.24 -12.01
CA ALA A 160 18.51 11.32 -12.43
C ALA A 160 18.18 10.61 -13.76
N ALA A 161 16.92 10.23 -13.98
CA ALA A 161 16.45 9.62 -15.21
C ALA A 161 16.48 10.59 -16.41
N GLY A 162 16.22 11.87 -16.16
CA GLY A 162 16.32 12.93 -17.17
C GLY A 162 17.76 13.37 -17.49
N ALA A 163 18.73 13.03 -16.65
CA ALA A 163 20.13 13.38 -16.86
C ALA A 163 20.85 12.41 -17.81
N ALA A 164 21.89 12.89 -18.49
CA ALA A 164 22.76 12.02 -19.26
C ALA A 164 23.45 11.01 -18.31
N PRO A 165 23.48 9.71 -18.64
CA PRO A 165 24.12 8.71 -17.79
C PRO A 165 25.60 9.06 -17.55
N ALA A 166 26.03 9.05 -16.30
CA ALA A 166 27.43 9.29 -15.94
C ALA A 166 28.39 8.25 -16.55
N VAL A 167 27.87 7.07 -16.90
CA VAL A 167 28.60 6.02 -17.61
C VAL A 167 28.06 5.91 -19.03
N PRO A 168 28.80 6.40 -20.05
CA PRO A 168 28.42 6.24 -21.44
C PRO A 168 28.30 4.77 -21.83
N ARG A 169 27.29 4.42 -22.64
CA ARG A 169 27.12 3.06 -23.19
C ARG A 169 28.38 2.54 -23.87
N LEU A 170 29.14 3.42 -24.54
CA LEU A 170 30.41 3.07 -25.17
C LEU A 170 31.47 2.60 -24.16
N ASN A 171 31.53 3.23 -22.99
CA ASN A 171 32.47 2.83 -21.93
C ASN A 171 32.07 1.48 -21.33
N ILE A 172 30.77 1.23 -21.16
CA ILE A 172 30.25 -0.09 -20.75
C ILE A 172 30.65 -1.15 -21.78
N ALA A 173 30.45 -0.86 -23.07
CA ALA A 173 30.74 -1.79 -24.15
C ALA A 173 32.23 -2.17 -24.23
N ARG A 174 33.12 -1.18 -24.03
CA ARG A 174 34.58 -1.39 -23.97
C ARG A 174 35.01 -2.18 -22.74
N ALA A 175 34.40 -1.95 -21.59
CA ALA A 175 34.71 -2.69 -20.36
C ALA A 175 34.20 -4.14 -20.41
N CYS A 176 33.05 -4.35 -21.05
CA CYS A 176 32.36 -5.65 -21.17
C CYS A 176 33.02 -6.60 -22.17
N GLY A 177 33.66 -6.09 -23.24
CA GLY A 177 34.28 -6.90 -24.30
C GLY A 177 33.29 -7.69 -25.20
N CYS A 178 32.06 -7.92 -24.74
CA CYS A 178 31.01 -8.68 -25.45
C CYS A 178 29.80 -7.83 -25.89
N CYS A 179 29.65 -6.60 -25.40
CA CYS A 179 28.44 -5.80 -25.55
C CYS A 179 28.41 -4.95 -26.85
N LEU A 180 29.34 -5.20 -27.79
CA LEU A 180 29.38 -4.57 -29.12
C LEU A 180 28.65 -5.40 -30.22
N LYS A 181 27.94 -6.47 -29.86
CA LYS A 181 26.95 -7.10 -30.74
C LYS A 181 25.61 -6.42 -30.43
N VAL A 182 24.92 -5.66 -31.29
CA VAL A 182 24.88 -5.45 -32.74
C VAL A 182 24.23 -4.05 -32.93
N ALA A 183 24.50 -3.37 -34.05
CA ALA A 183 23.65 -2.26 -34.53
C ALA A 183 22.51 -2.83 -35.40
#